data_AF-A0A4D4KML4-F1
#
_entry.id   AF-A0A4D4KML4-F1
#
_cell.length_a   1.000
_cell.length_b   1.000
_cell.length_c   1.000
_cell.angle_alpha   90.00
_cell.angle_beta   90.00
_cell.angle_gamma   90.00
#
_symmetry.space_group_name_H-M   'P 1'
#
loop_
_entity.id
_entity.type
_entity.pdbx_description
1 polymer ?
#
loop_
_entity_poly.entity_id
_entity_poly.type
_entity_poly.pdbx_seq_one_letter_code
_entity_poly.pdbx_strand_id
1 'polypeptide(L)'
;MLEIPHTEWPVYFGPQARFGGFAAGMGLAVMMVALGDRGRLHAKVAIPLRVAALLGLYLLSWSGTEAEDFLTTFYHPLSALLWMLLLYSTIHVRRQGRWHRWLTVRWLTGAGLASYSLFVWHEPIMLGLYNAGLLPPDGQAGFPLAVVIVLVVAVAAAAVSYWLIEYPASLLGKLKDGQGGSRDFYPEAAR
;
A
#
# COMPACT_ATOMS: atom_id res chain seq x y z
N MET A 1 17.50 -31.59 -7.34
CA MET A 1 16.89 -30.43 -6.64
C MET A 1 17.92 -29.33 -6.66
N LEU A 2 17.62 -28.18 -7.27
CA LEU A 2 18.48 -27.00 -7.13
C LEU A 2 18.25 -26.43 -5.72
N GLU A 3 19.20 -26.64 -4.80
CA GLU A 3 19.23 -25.92 -3.53
C GLU A 3 19.66 -24.48 -3.83
N ILE A 4 18.68 -23.57 -3.88
CA ILE A 4 18.96 -22.14 -3.95
C ILE A 4 19.30 -21.68 -2.54
N PRO A 5 20.47 -21.05 -2.32
CA PRO A 5 20.86 -20.57 -1.01
C PRO A 5 19.83 -19.57 -0.46
N HIS A 6 19.45 -19.70 0.80
CA HIS A 6 18.48 -18.81 1.48
C HIS A 6 18.96 -17.33 1.55
N THR A 7 20.23 -17.11 1.23
CA THR A 7 20.89 -15.80 1.18
C THR A 7 20.75 -15.10 -0.17
N GLU A 8 20.21 -15.75 -1.21
CA GLU A 8 19.91 -15.10 -2.49
C GLU A 8 18.58 -14.33 -2.44
N TRP A 9 18.60 -13.21 -1.71
CA TRP A 9 17.50 -12.25 -1.58
C TRP A 9 16.81 -11.88 -2.91
N PRO A 10 17.52 -11.69 -4.05
CA PRO A 10 16.88 -11.34 -5.32
C PRO A 10 15.91 -12.40 -5.85
N VAL A 11 16.10 -13.68 -5.51
CA VAL A 11 15.24 -14.77 -5.97
C VAL A 11 13.93 -14.77 -5.20
N TYR A 12 13.99 -14.58 -3.88
CA TYR A 12 12.82 -14.59 -2.99
C TYR A 12 12.04 -13.27 -2.98
N PHE A 13 12.71 -12.14 -3.23
CA PHE A 13 12.12 -10.80 -3.17
C PHE A 13 12.03 -10.08 -4.51
N GLY A 14 12.50 -10.71 -5.59
CA GLY A 14 12.45 -10.14 -6.92
C GLY A 14 11.02 -10.00 -7.48
N PRO A 15 10.86 -9.18 -8.54
CA PRO A 15 9.56 -8.90 -9.15
C PRO A 15 8.84 -10.17 -9.62
N GLN A 16 9.58 -11.20 -10.04
CA GLN A 16 9.03 -12.50 -10.40
C GLN A 16 8.34 -13.22 -9.23
N ALA A 17 8.87 -13.14 -8.01
CA ALA A 17 8.30 -13.81 -6.84
C ALA A 17 7.02 -13.11 -6.35
N ARG A 18 6.92 -11.79 -6.55
CA ARG A 18 5.75 -10.98 -6.18
C ARG A 18 4.74 -10.78 -7.31
N PHE A 19 5.00 -11.36 -8.48
CA PHE A 19 4.19 -11.17 -9.67
C PHE A 19 2.72 -11.54 -9.47
N GLY A 20 2.43 -12.62 -8.72
CA GLY A 20 1.05 -13.06 -8.47
C GLY A 20 0.21 -12.01 -7.74
N GLY A 21 0.76 -11.37 -6.71
CA GLY A 21 0.09 -10.28 -5.98
C GLY A 21 -0.08 -9.04 -6.86
N PHE A 22 0.94 -8.70 -7.65
CA PHE A 22 0.88 -7.57 -8.57
C PHE A 22 -0.16 -7.78 -9.68
N ALA A 23 -0.19 -8.96 -10.29
CA ALA A 23 -1.17 -9.33 -11.31
C ALA A 23 -2.60 -9.32 -10.77
N ALA A 24 -2.83 -9.82 -9.55
CA ALA A 24 -4.14 -9.74 -8.89
C ALA A 24 -4.57 -8.28 -8.67
N GLY A 25 -3.65 -7.41 -8.25
CA GLY A 25 -3.91 -5.97 -8.10
C GLY A 25 -4.23 -5.27 -9.43
N MET A 26 -3.47 -5.54 -10.50
CA MET A 26 -3.76 -5.02 -11.83
C MET A 26 -5.08 -5.53 -12.38
N GLY A 27 -5.35 -6.83 -12.25
CA GLY A 27 -6.61 -7.45 -12.67
C GLY A 27 -7.81 -6.82 -11.95
N LEU A 28 -7.68 -6.58 -10.65
CA LEU A 28 -8.66 -5.84 -9.87
C LEU A 28 -8.89 -4.41 -10.40
N ALA A 29 -7.82 -3.68 -10.72
CA ALA A 29 -7.92 -2.33 -11.27
C ALA A 29 -8.66 -2.30 -12.61
N VAL A 30 -8.27 -3.17 -13.55
CA VAL A 30 -8.94 -3.31 -14.86
C VAL A 30 -10.40 -3.70 -14.66
N MET A 31 -10.68 -4.64 -13.77
CA MET A 31 -12.03 -5.11 -13.45
C MET A 31 -12.91 -3.96 -12.91
N MET A 32 -12.40 -3.15 -11.97
CA MET A 32 -13.13 -2.00 -11.43
C MET A 32 -13.42 -0.94 -12.50
N VAL A 33 -12.48 -0.67 -13.40
CA VAL A 33 -12.69 0.28 -14.51
C VAL A 33 -13.71 -0.26 -15.52
N ALA A 34 -13.59 -1.54 -15.90
CA ALA A 34 -14.48 -2.18 -16.86
C ALA A 34 -15.93 -2.31 -16.36
N LEU A 35 -16.11 -2.63 -15.07
CA LEU A 35 -17.43 -2.77 -14.45
C LEU A 35 -18.09 -1.43 -14.08
N GLY A 36 -17.29 -0.38 -13.88
CA GLY A 36 -17.79 0.96 -13.56
C GLY A 36 -18.79 0.96 -12.40
N ASP A 37 -19.94 1.64 -12.57
CA ASP A 37 -20.98 1.66 -11.54
C ASP A 37 -21.79 0.36 -11.42
N ARG A 38 -21.71 -0.53 -12.42
CA ARG A 38 -22.48 -1.79 -12.45
C ARG A 38 -21.87 -2.86 -11.53
N GLY A 39 -20.57 -2.78 -11.26
CA GLY A 39 -19.89 -3.71 -10.34
C GLY A 39 -20.18 -3.45 -8.87
N ARG A 40 -20.78 -2.30 -8.52
CA ARG A 40 -20.93 -1.84 -7.14
C ARG A 40 -21.76 -2.82 -6.30
N LEU A 41 -21.11 -3.40 -5.30
CA LEU A 41 -21.74 -4.36 -4.41
C LEU A 41 -22.72 -3.67 -3.46
N HIS A 42 -23.84 -4.36 -3.20
CA HIS A 42 -24.75 -3.97 -2.13
C HIS A 42 -24.14 -4.33 -0.76
N ALA A 43 -24.40 -3.52 0.27
CA ALA A 43 -23.80 -3.72 1.60
C ALA A 43 -24.07 -5.12 2.18
N LYS A 44 -25.24 -5.70 1.88
CA LYS A 44 -25.61 -7.07 2.29
C LYS A 44 -24.67 -8.16 1.76
N VAL A 45 -24.04 -7.93 0.60
CA VAL A 45 -23.08 -8.87 -0.01
C VAL A 45 -21.65 -8.47 0.34
N ALA A 46 -21.35 -7.17 0.34
CA ALA A 46 -20.01 -6.67 0.63
C ALA A 46 -19.54 -7.02 2.06
N ILE A 47 -20.41 -6.91 3.07
CA ILE A 47 -20.06 -7.19 4.46
C ILE A 47 -19.65 -8.66 4.68
N PRO A 48 -20.48 -9.67 4.33
CA PRO A 48 -20.08 -11.07 4.51
C PRO A 48 -18.84 -11.42 3.67
N LEU A 49 -18.69 -10.83 2.48
CA LEU A 49 -17.53 -11.05 1.62
C LEU A 49 -16.23 -10.52 2.25
N ARG A 50 -16.26 -9.34 2.88
CA ARG A 50 -15.12 -8.79 3.65
C ARG A 50 -14.77 -9.67 4.83
N VAL A 51 -15.78 -10.09 5.60
CA VAL A 51 -15.58 -10.95 6.78
C VAL A 51 -15.01 -12.30 6.36
N ALA A 52 -15.54 -12.91 5.31
CA ALA A 52 -15.02 -14.15 4.74
C ALA A 52 -13.58 -14.00 4.25
N ALA A 53 -13.24 -12.90 3.56
CA ALA A 53 -11.87 -12.64 3.11
C ALA A 53 -10.90 -12.46 4.29
N LEU A 54 -11.29 -11.71 5.33
CA LEU A 54 -10.47 -11.52 6.54
C LEU A 54 -10.28 -12.82 7.32
N LEU A 55 -11.35 -13.60 7.51
CA LEU A 55 -11.27 -14.90 8.16
C LEU A 55 -10.41 -15.87 7.34
N GLY A 56 -10.56 -15.88 6.02
CA GLY A 56 -9.72 -16.68 5.12
C GLY A 56 -8.24 -16.31 5.24
N LEU A 57 -7.90 -15.02 5.28
CA LEU A 57 -6.52 -14.57 5.47
C LEU A 57 -5.98 -14.96 6.84
N TYR A 58 -6.79 -14.80 7.90
CA TYR A 58 -6.40 -15.19 9.26
C TYR A 58 -6.15 -16.69 9.37
N LEU A 59 -7.06 -17.52 8.85
CA LEU A 59 -6.92 -18.97 8.86
C LEU A 59 -5.72 -19.42 8.02
N LEU A 60 -5.51 -18.82 6.85
CA LEU A 60 -4.37 -19.11 5.98
C LEU A 60 -3.04 -18.72 6.66
N SER A 61 -3.02 -17.58 7.36
CA SER A 61 -1.86 -17.13 8.14
C SER A 61 -1.58 -18.02 9.34
N TRP A 62 -2.61 -18.58 9.97
CA TRP A 62 -2.46 -19.53 11.07
C TRP A 62 -1.96 -20.89 10.57
N SER A 63 -2.53 -21.39 9.48
CA SER A 63 -2.22 -22.72 8.93
C SER A 63 -0.88 -22.80 8.20
N GLY A 64 -0.37 -21.69 7.65
CA GLY A 64 0.88 -21.66 6.87
C GLY A 64 2.17 -21.93 7.66
N THR A 65 2.06 -22.33 8.93
CA THR A 65 3.20 -22.51 9.85
C THR A 65 3.62 -23.99 9.95
N GLU A 66 2.77 -24.93 9.56
CA GLU A 66 2.98 -26.38 9.79
C GLU A 66 2.67 -27.19 8.52
N ALA A 67 3.64 -28.01 8.09
CA ALA A 67 3.59 -29.06 7.06
C ALA A 67 3.49 -28.67 5.57
N GLU A 68 4.02 -29.56 4.72
CA GLU A 68 4.03 -29.56 3.24
C GLU A 68 2.63 -29.79 2.63
N ASP A 69 1.62 -29.07 3.12
CA ASP A 69 0.25 -29.19 2.62
C ASP A 69 -0.03 -28.31 1.40
N PHE A 70 -1.11 -28.62 0.68
CA PHE A 70 -1.60 -27.85 -0.47
C PHE A 70 -1.75 -26.35 -0.16
N LEU A 71 -2.20 -26.01 1.06
CA LEU A 71 -2.38 -24.62 1.51
C LEU A 71 -1.05 -23.87 1.62
N THR A 72 0.02 -24.55 2.02
CA THR A 72 1.37 -23.99 2.10
C THR A 72 1.94 -23.75 0.70
N THR A 73 1.73 -24.69 -0.22
CA THR A 73 2.14 -24.57 -1.64
C THR A 73 1.45 -23.41 -2.36
N PHE A 74 0.14 -23.23 -2.13
CA PHE A 74 -0.66 -22.18 -2.77
C PHE A 74 -0.91 -20.96 -1.87
N TYR A 75 -0.11 -20.78 -0.82
CA TYR A 75 -0.27 -19.68 0.13
C TYR A 75 -0.27 -18.30 -0.55
N HIS A 76 0.71 -18.03 -1.41
CA HIS A 76 0.86 -16.75 -2.10
C HIS A 76 -0.29 -16.44 -3.08
N PRO A 77 -0.71 -17.35 -3.98
CA PRO A 77 -1.85 -17.08 -4.86
C PRO A 77 -3.18 -16.99 -4.11
N LEU A 78 -3.41 -17.82 -3.09
CA LEU A 78 -4.64 -17.75 -2.28
C LEU A 78 -4.72 -16.44 -1.48
N SER A 79 -3.62 -16.03 -0.86
CA SER A 79 -3.56 -14.75 -0.16
C SER A 79 -3.77 -13.58 -1.12
N ALA A 80 -3.18 -13.60 -2.32
CA ALA A 80 -3.41 -12.58 -3.34
C ALA A 80 -4.89 -12.46 -3.75
N LEU A 81 -5.58 -13.58 -3.95
CA LEU A 81 -7.01 -13.61 -4.25
C LEU A 81 -7.87 -13.07 -3.09
N LEU A 82 -7.57 -13.47 -1.86
CA LEU A 82 -8.28 -13.00 -0.68
C LEU A 82 -8.06 -11.49 -0.44
N TRP A 83 -6.84 -11.00 -0.66
CA TRP A 83 -6.54 -9.57 -0.64
C TRP A 83 -7.29 -8.82 -1.73
N MET A 84 -7.30 -9.33 -2.96
CA MET A 84 -8.09 -8.76 -4.06
C MET A 84 -9.57 -8.68 -3.70
N LEU A 85 -10.14 -9.74 -3.13
CA LEU A 85 -11.54 -9.80 -2.72
C LEU A 85 -11.86 -8.81 -1.60
N LEU A 86 -10.97 -8.72 -0.61
CA LEU A 86 -11.07 -7.76 0.50
C LEU A 86 -11.05 -6.33 -0.02
N LEU A 87 -10.13 -6.00 -0.92
CA LEU A 87 -10.02 -4.67 -1.52
C LEU A 87 -11.23 -4.34 -2.40
N TYR A 88 -11.65 -5.26 -3.28
CA TYR A 88 -12.83 -5.08 -4.14
C TYR A 88 -14.08 -4.82 -3.30
N SER A 89 -14.32 -5.68 -2.31
CA SER A 89 -15.49 -5.56 -1.44
C SER A 89 -15.43 -4.33 -0.54
N THR A 90 -14.24 -3.77 -0.27
CA THR A 90 -14.07 -2.54 0.52
C THR A 90 -14.31 -1.28 -0.31
N ILE A 91 -13.67 -1.20 -1.48
CA ILE A 91 -13.65 -0.01 -2.33
C ILE A 91 -14.94 0.11 -3.15
N HIS A 92 -15.45 -1.01 -3.67
CA HIS A 92 -16.46 -1.03 -4.72
C HIS A 92 -17.88 -1.28 -4.18
N VAL A 93 -18.30 -0.48 -3.18
CA VAL A 93 -19.63 -0.58 -2.54
C VAL A 93 -20.54 0.59 -2.91
N ARG A 94 -21.82 0.27 -3.16
CA ARG A 94 -22.83 1.23 -3.63
C ARG A 94 -23.19 2.32 -2.61
N ARG A 95 -23.04 2.05 -1.30
CA ARG A 95 -23.16 3.05 -0.23
C ARG A 95 -21.88 3.12 0.58
N GLN A 96 -21.15 4.22 0.40
CA GLN A 96 -20.06 4.59 1.28
C GLN A 96 -20.65 4.92 2.67
N GLY A 97 -20.26 4.16 3.69
CA GLY A 97 -20.71 4.38 5.06
C GLY A 97 -20.18 5.69 5.65
N ARG A 98 -20.73 6.13 6.77
CA ARG A 98 -20.28 7.35 7.48
C ARG A 98 -18.77 7.34 7.69
N TRP A 99 -18.19 6.18 8.05
CA TRP A 99 -16.76 5.98 8.24
C TRP A 99 -15.87 6.38 7.05
N HIS A 100 -16.32 6.18 5.81
CA HIS A 100 -15.55 6.63 4.65
C HIS A 100 -15.34 8.14 4.66
N ARG A 101 -16.36 8.90 5.08
CA ARG A 101 -16.28 10.36 5.17
C ARG A 101 -15.30 10.83 6.27
N TRP A 102 -15.15 10.05 7.33
CA TRP A 102 -14.19 10.31 8.41
C TRP A 102 -12.76 9.93 7.99
N LEU A 103 -12.62 8.87 7.18
CA LEU A 103 -11.32 8.43 6.67
C LEU A 103 -10.80 9.30 5.51
N THR A 104 -11.68 10.00 4.80
CA THR A 104 -11.30 10.99 3.76
C THR A 104 -11.13 12.40 4.31
N VAL A 105 -11.03 12.57 5.64
CA VAL A 105 -10.71 13.89 6.19
C VAL A 105 -9.26 14.24 5.82
N ARG A 106 -9.02 15.47 5.37
CA ARG A 106 -7.77 15.94 4.76
C ARG A 106 -6.51 15.60 5.59
N TRP A 107 -6.60 15.65 6.92
CA TRP A 107 -5.47 15.31 7.79
C TRP A 107 -5.12 13.82 7.73
N LEU A 108 -6.13 12.93 7.66
CA LEU A 108 -5.92 11.49 7.59
C LEU A 108 -5.43 11.06 6.20
N THR A 109 -5.90 11.75 5.15
CA THR A 109 -5.33 11.61 3.80
C THR A 109 -3.87 12.04 3.76
N GLY A 110 -3.53 13.16 4.41
CA GLY A 110 -2.15 13.61 4.57
C GLY A 110 -1.29 12.62 5.37
N ALA A 111 -1.83 12.03 6.43
CA ALA A 111 -1.17 10.99 7.20
C ALA A 111 -0.92 9.72 6.37
N GLY A 112 -1.89 9.30 5.54
CA GLY A 112 -1.70 8.17 4.61
C GLY A 112 -0.60 8.42 3.57
N LEU A 113 -0.52 9.65 3.07
CA LEU A 113 0.55 10.09 2.17
C LEU A 113 1.92 10.04 2.86
N ALA A 114 2.00 10.56 4.09
CA ALA A 114 3.21 10.53 4.90
C ALA A 114 3.65 9.09 5.21
N SER A 115 2.71 8.18 5.48
CA SER A 115 2.99 6.74 5.67
C SER A 115 3.59 6.10 4.43
N TYR A 116 3.17 6.49 3.23
CA TYR A 116 3.78 6.00 1.99
C TYR A 116 5.21 6.52 1.81
N SER A 117 5.44 7.82 2.02
CA SER A 117 6.79 8.39 2.00
C SER A 117 7.68 7.73 3.06
N LEU A 118 7.15 7.48 4.26
CA LEU A 118 7.85 6.78 5.33
C LEU A 118 8.23 5.36 4.91
N PHE A 119 7.32 4.62 4.27
CA PHE A 119 7.61 3.27 3.76
C PHE A 119 8.76 3.27 2.73
N VAL A 120 8.84 4.28 1.85
CA VAL A 120 9.94 4.38 0.88
C VAL A 120 11.27 4.73 1.55
N TRP A 121 11.25 5.66 2.52
CA TRP A 121 12.47 6.22 3.11
C TRP A 121 13.00 5.46 4.33
N HIS A 122 12.18 4.66 5.02
CA HIS A 122 12.60 4.04 6.28
C HIS A 122 13.80 3.10 6.11
N GLU A 123 13.82 2.26 5.07
CA GLU A 123 14.87 1.26 4.86
C GLU A 123 16.22 1.92 4.48
N PRO A 124 16.30 2.84 3.49
CA PRO A 124 17.54 3.56 3.20
C PRO A 124 18.07 4.33 4.42
N ILE A 125 17.19 4.94 5.21
CA ILE A 125 17.55 5.71 6.41
C ILE A 125 18.05 4.78 7.51
N MET A 126 17.38 3.64 7.73
CA MET A 126 17.82 2.64 8.69
C MET A 126 19.21 2.10 8.34
N LEU A 127 19.43 1.72 7.08
CA LEU A 127 20.72 1.24 6.59
C LEU A 127 21.80 2.34 6.68
N GLY A 128 21.46 3.58 6.34
CA GLY A 128 22.37 4.72 6.45
C GLY A 128 22.79 5.02 7.89
N LEU A 129 21.84 5.02 8.82
CA LEU A 129 22.09 5.23 10.26
C LEU A 129 22.88 4.07 10.87
N TYR A 130 22.59 2.83 10.45
CA TYR A 130 23.34 1.65 10.87
C TYR A 130 24.80 1.71 10.41
N ASN A 131 25.03 1.98 9.12
CA ASN A 131 26.38 2.09 8.56
C ASN A 131 27.19 3.26 9.16
N ALA A 132 26.51 4.32 9.60
CA ALA A 132 27.14 5.46 10.27
C ALA A 132 27.42 5.23 11.77
N GLY A 133 27.02 4.09 12.34
CA GLY A 133 27.15 3.80 13.77
C GLY A 133 26.29 4.71 14.66
N LEU A 134 25.26 5.32 14.09
CA LEU A 134 24.34 6.24 14.79
C LEU A 134 23.18 5.51 15.49
N LEU A 135 23.10 4.19 15.33
CA LEU A 135 22.11 3.37 16.02
C LEU A 135 22.67 2.85 17.36
N PRO A 136 21.82 2.72 18.39
CA PRO A 136 22.21 2.18 19.69
C PRO A 136 22.82 0.77 19.58
N PRO A 137 23.61 0.32 20.57
CA PRO A 137 24.23 -1.00 20.58
C PRO A 137 23.24 -2.14 20.39
N ASP A 138 23.69 -3.21 19.74
CA ASP A 138 22.89 -4.41 19.49
C ASP A 138 22.32 -4.98 20.80
N GLY A 139 20.99 -5.05 20.88
CA GLY A 139 20.29 -5.56 22.06
C GLY A 139 18.82 -5.14 22.14
N GLN A 140 18.03 -5.94 22.85
CA GLN A 140 16.58 -5.74 22.99
C GLN A 140 16.22 -4.41 23.69
N ALA A 141 17.14 -3.86 24.47
CA ALA A 141 17.01 -2.55 25.13
C ALA A 141 17.32 -1.37 24.19
N GLY A 142 18.14 -1.56 23.16
CA GLY A 142 18.47 -0.53 22.17
C GLY A 142 17.40 -0.38 21.07
N PHE A 143 16.59 -1.42 20.88
CA PHE A 143 15.57 -1.47 19.82
C PHE A 143 14.51 -0.35 19.89
N PRO A 144 13.88 -0.04 21.04
CA PRO A 144 12.89 1.04 21.10
C PRO A 144 13.49 2.39 20.73
N LEU A 145 14.73 2.65 21.18
CA LEU A 145 15.45 3.87 20.87
C LEU A 145 15.83 3.95 19.39
N ALA A 146 16.30 2.84 18.81
CA ALA A 146 16.58 2.73 17.37
C ALA A 146 15.33 3.03 16.53
N VAL A 147 14.18 2.46 16.91
CA VAL A 147 12.89 2.71 16.23
C VAL A 147 12.53 4.20 16.29
N VAL A 148 12.64 4.84 17.45
CA VAL A 148 12.33 6.27 17.60
C VAL A 148 13.26 7.12 16.74
N ILE A 149 14.56 6.83 16.75
CA ILE A 149 15.55 7.57 15.93
C ILE A 149 15.21 7.43 14.44
N VAL A 150 15.03 6.21 13.96
CA VAL A 150 14.69 5.95 12.55
C VAL A 150 13.37 6.62 12.18
N LEU A 151 12.35 6.54 13.04
CA LEU A 151 11.05 7.15 12.79
C LEU A 151 11.15 8.68 12.69
N VAL A 152 11.88 9.32 13.60
CA VAL A 152 12.05 10.79 13.60
C VAL A 152 12.79 11.22 12.33
N VAL A 153 13.89 10.55 11.98
CA VAL A 153 14.68 10.91 10.79
C VAL A 153 13.88 10.64 9.51
N ALA A 154 13.14 9.53 9.46
CA ALA A 154 12.33 9.18 8.30
C ALA A 154 11.11 10.09 8.13
N VAL A 155 10.46 10.52 9.21
CA VAL A 155 9.39 11.53 9.16
C VAL A 155 9.94 12.89 8.72
N ALA A 156 11.12 13.29 9.21
CA ALA A 156 11.76 14.53 8.77
C ALA A 156 12.12 14.49 7.28
N ALA A 157 12.71 13.38 6.81
CA ALA A 157 13.02 13.18 5.40
C ALA A 157 11.76 13.17 4.53
N ALA A 158 10.70 12.49 4.97
CA ALA A 158 9.40 12.48 4.30
C ALA A 158 8.78 13.88 4.21
N ALA A 159 8.83 14.66 5.29
CA ALA A 159 8.35 16.04 5.29
C ALA A 159 9.14 16.91 4.31
N VAL A 160 10.47 16.79 4.31
CA VAL A 160 11.34 17.51 3.36
C VAL A 160 11.02 17.12 1.92
N SER A 161 10.84 15.82 1.65
CA SER A 161 10.43 15.31 0.33
C SER A 161 9.06 15.85 -0.10
N TYR A 162 8.10 15.94 0.82
CA TYR A 162 6.78 16.50 0.54
C TYR A 162 6.89 17.96 0.09
N TRP A 163 7.64 18.78 0.82
CA TRP A 163 7.80 20.20 0.49
C TRP A 163 8.61 20.43 -0.80
N LEU A 164 9.63 19.61 -1.07
CA LEU A 164 10.50 19.77 -2.23
C LEU A 164 9.95 19.19 -3.53
N ILE A 165 9.20 18.10 -3.47
CA ILE A 165 8.78 17.34 -4.67
C ILE A 165 7.26 17.39 -4.82
N GLU A 166 6.55 16.98 -3.79
CA GLU A 166 5.10 16.73 -3.90
C GLU A 166 4.30 18.03 -3.94
N TYR A 167 4.65 19.02 -3.12
CA TYR A 167 4.03 20.34 -3.13
C TYR A 167 4.16 21.05 -4.50
N PRO A 168 5.36 21.21 -5.10
CA PRO A 168 5.49 21.82 -6.42
C PRO A 168 4.85 20.97 -7.53
N ALA A 169 4.93 19.65 -7.48
CA ALA A 169 4.24 18.78 -8.43
C ALA A 169 2.72 18.94 -8.35
N SER A 170 2.16 19.11 -7.14
CA SER A 170 0.73 19.35 -6.97
C SER A 170 0.27 20.71 -7.52
N LEU A 171 1.13 21.74 -7.46
CA LEU A 171 0.89 23.04 -8.07
C LEU A 171 0.88 22.94 -9.61
N LEU A 172 1.83 22.21 -10.19
CA LEU A 172 1.86 21.89 -11.61
C LEU A 172 0.62 21.09 -12.05
N GLY A 173 0.18 20.12 -11.24
CA GLY A 173 -1.03 19.35 -11.49
C GLY A 173 -2.30 20.21 -11.55
N LYS A 174 -2.38 21.29 -10.75
CA LYS A 174 -3.52 22.23 -10.78
C LYS A 174 -3.61 23.05 -12.07
N LEU A 175 -2.52 23.15 -12.83
CA LEU A 175 -2.49 23.80 -14.14
C LEU A 175 -3.10 22.92 -15.24
N LYS A 176 -3.36 21.64 -14.98
CA LYS A 176 -4.03 20.74 -15.92
C LYS A 176 -5.50 20.55 -15.58
N ASP A 177 -6.33 20.45 -16.62
CA ASP A 177 -7.73 20.08 -16.50
C ASP A 177 -7.90 18.55 -16.34
N GLY A 178 -9.11 18.09 -16.04
CA GLY A 178 -9.43 16.65 -15.89
C GLY A 178 -9.33 15.83 -17.19
N GLN A 179 -9.13 16.49 -18.33
CA GLN A 179 -8.91 15.89 -19.66
C GLN A 179 -7.41 15.92 -20.06
N GLY A 180 -6.53 16.44 -19.19
CA GLY A 180 -5.09 16.55 -19.43
C GLY A 180 -4.63 17.81 -20.20
N GLY A 181 -5.55 18.70 -20.57
CA GLY A 181 -5.29 19.99 -21.20
C GLY A 181 -4.82 21.07 -20.22
N SER A 182 -4.27 22.17 -20.72
CA SER A 182 -3.95 23.34 -19.87
C SER A 182 -5.25 23.98 -19.40
N ARG A 183 -5.41 24.15 -18.09
CA ARG A 183 -6.61 24.74 -17.50
C ARG A 183 -6.64 26.24 -17.80
N ASP A 184 -7.69 26.68 -18.49
CA ASP A 184 -7.90 28.10 -18.75
C ASP A 184 -8.51 28.77 -17.50
N PHE A 185 -7.76 29.70 -16.91
CA PHE A 185 -8.14 30.41 -15.69
C PHE A 185 -8.94 31.68 -15.97
N TYR A 186 -9.00 32.14 -17.23
CA TYR A 186 -9.69 33.37 -17.62
C TYR A 186 -10.59 33.16 -18.84
N PRO A 187 -11.66 32.36 -18.72
CA PRO A 187 -12.61 32.14 -19.83
C PRO A 187 -13.33 33.43 -20.25
N GLU A 188 -13.28 34.48 -19.43
CA GLU A 188 -13.98 35.75 -19.62
C GLU A 188 -13.20 36.75 -20.49
N ALA A 189 -11.89 36.53 -20.70
CA ALA A 189 -11.05 37.38 -21.54
C ALA A 189 -11.09 37.01 -23.04
N ALA A 190 -11.78 35.92 -23.39
CA ALA A 190 -11.91 35.41 -24.75
C ALA A 190 -13.27 35.76 -25.42
N ARG A 191 -14.05 36.66 -24.80
CA ARG A 191 -15.26 37.27 -25.38
C ARG A 191 -15.01 38.74 -25.71
#